data_AF-A0A9X3Y8M5-F1
#
_entry.id   AF-A0A9X3Y8M5-F1
#
_cell.length_a   1.000
_cell.length_b   1.000
_cell.length_c   1.000
_cell.angle_alpha   90.00
_cell.angle_beta   90.00
_cell.angle_gamma   90.00
#
_symmetry.space_group_name_H-M   'P 1'
#
loop_
_entity.id
_entity.type
_entity.pdbx_description
1 polymer ?
#
loop_
_entity_poly.entity_id
_entity_poly.type
_entity_poly.pdbx_seq_one_letter_code
_entity_poly.pdbx_strand_id
1 'polypeptide(L)'
;MNTAMQIIMNSQYAEFPETLLTLELCRATARADGRKIGESLRACAKVKARQAKNRNLFNTLTEMSRSQFPETQMTRIRGCVDRMEKALSREVGNMTLTEDNLRELRGEAA
;
A
#
# COMPACT_ATOMS: atom_id res chain seq x y z
N MET A 1 10.65 -3.45 11.36
CA MET A 1 9.86 -2.37 10.72
C MET A 1 10.54 -1.06 11.09
N ASN A 2 11.00 -0.28 10.12
CA ASN A 2 11.75 0.96 10.35
C ASN A 2 10.81 2.13 10.73
N THR A 3 11.32 3.15 11.43
CA THR A 3 10.62 4.37 11.84
C THR A 3 9.83 5.00 10.70
N ALA A 4 10.43 5.13 9.51
CA ALA A 4 9.77 5.68 8.33
C ALA A 4 8.51 4.89 7.93
N MET A 5 8.55 3.57 7.99
CA MET A 5 7.39 2.73 7.67
C MET A 5 6.28 2.86 8.72
N GLN A 6 6.65 3.01 10.00
CA GLN A 6 5.67 3.26 11.07
C GLN A 6 4.94 4.59 10.86
N ILE A 7 5.65 5.64 10.43
CA ILE A 7 5.04 6.93 10.09
C ILE A 7 4.06 6.77 8.93
N ILE A 8 4.47 6.09 7.85
CA ILE A 8 3.59 5.85 6.69
C ILE A 8 2.31 5.14 7.13
N MET A 9 2.44 4.06 7.91
CA MET A 9 1.33 3.25 8.40
C MET A 9 0.40 3.99 9.37
N ASN A 10 0.88 5.02 10.06
CA ASN A 10 0.07 5.83 10.96
C ASN A 10 -0.36 7.16 10.34
N SER A 11 -0.14 7.36 9.04
CA SER A 11 -0.50 8.59 8.31
C SER A 11 -1.65 8.34 7.33
N GLN A 12 -2.09 9.41 6.65
CA GLN A 12 -3.03 9.33 5.53
C GLN A 12 -2.56 8.44 4.36
N TYR A 13 -1.29 8.05 4.33
CA TYR A 13 -0.72 7.20 3.28
C TYR A 13 -0.70 5.71 3.64
N ALA A 14 -1.28 5.31 4.77
CA ALA A 14 -1.36 3.91 5.21
C ALA A 14 -2.03 2.99 4.16
N GLU A 15 -2.95 3.53 3.35
CA GLU A 15 -3.65 2.77 2.32
C GLU A 15 -2.72 2.18 1.25
N PHE A 16 -1.53 2.75 1.03
CA PHE A 16 -0.55 2.25 0.06
C PHE A 16 0.08 0.91 0.49
N PRO A 17 0.77 0.81 1.65
CA PRO A 17 1.32 -0.46 2.12
C PRO A 17 0.24 -1.50 2.42
N GLU A 18 -0.93 -1.11 2.94
CA GLU A 18 -2.04 -2.04 3.20
C GLU A 18 -2.58 -2.66 1.91
N THR A 19 -2.75 -1.83 0.87
CA THR A 19 -3.19 -2.32 -0.45
C THR A 19 -2.15 -3.23 -1.07
N LEU A 20 -0.87 -2.87 -0.98
CA LEU A 20 0.22 -3.72 -1.49
C LEU A 20 0.22 -5.09 -0.80
N LEU A 21 0.12 -5.13 0.53
CA LEU A 21 0.04 -6.36 1.30
C LEU A 21 -1.16 -7.21 0.88
N THR A 22 -2.34 -6.58 0.72
CA THR A 22 -3.54 -7.30 0.29
C THR A 22 -3.36 -7.92 -1.11
N LEU A 23 -2.75 -7.20 -2.05
CA LEU A 23 -2.47 -7.72 -3.39
C LEU A 23 -1.47 -8.86 -3.38
N GLU A 24 -0.44 -8.80 -2.52
CA GLU A 24 0.53 -9.89 -2.34
C GLU A 24 -0.11 -11.15 -1.76
N LEU A 25 -0.98 -10.98 -0.76
CA LEU A 25 -1.78 -12.08 -0.20
C LEU A 25 -2.74 -12.66 -1.25
N CYS A 26 -3.41 -11.81 -2.04
CA CYS A 26 -4.27 -12.28 -3.14
C CYS A 26 -3.47 -13.10 -4.17
N ARG A 27 -2.24 -12.69 -4.48
CA ARG A 27 -1.36 -13.43 -5.39
C ARG A 27 -0.93 -14.77 -4.79
N ALA A 28 -0.53 -14.78 -3.52
CA ALA A 28 -0.09 -15.98 -2.82
C ALA A 28 -1.23 -17.01 -2.71
N THR A 29 -2.42 -16.57 -2.33
CA THR A 29 -3.63 -17.41 -2.25
C THR A 29 -4.04 -17.94 -3.63
N ALA A 30 -4.07 -17.09 -4.67
CA ALA A 30 -4.37 -17.56 -6.02
C ALA A 30 -3.38 -18.62 -6.49
N ARG A 31 -2.09 -18.49 -6.15
CA ARG A 31 -1.07 -19.49 -6.45
C ARG A 31 -1.30 -20.79 -5.68
N ALA A 32 -1.61 -20.71 -4.38
CA ALA A 32 -1.89 -21.89 -3.56
C ALA A 32 -3.14 -22.65 -4.03
N ASP A 33 -4.16 -21.92 -4.45
CA ASP A 33 -5.43 -22.48 -4.94
C ASP A 33 -5.38 -22.95 -6.41
N GLY A 34 -4.27 -22.73 -7.12
CA GLY A 34 -4.17 -23.01 -8.56
C GLY A 34 -5.04 -22.10 -9.45
N ARG A 35 -5.51 -20.96 -8.92
CA ARG A 35 -6.31 -19.98 -9.67
C ARG A 35 -5.42 -19.13 -10.58
N LYS A 36 -6.02 -18.55 -11.63
CA LYS A 36 -5.34 -17.56 -12.48
C LYS A 36 -5.00 -16.32 -11.66
N ILE A 37 -3.70 -16.09 -11.44
CA ILE A 37 -3.19 -14.96 -10.65
C ILE A 37 -3.67 -13.62 -11.22
N GLY A 38 -3.51 -13.40 -12.53
CA GLY A 38 -3.90 -12.14 -13.16
C GLY A 38 -5.40 -11.83 -13.03
N GLU A 39 -6.26 -12.85 -13.16
CA GLU A 39 -7.71 -12.67 -12.95
C GLU A 39 -8.04 -12.35 -11.50
N SER A 40 -7.42 -13.06 -10.55
CA SER A 40 -7.59 -12.83 -9.11
C SER A 40 -7.12 -11.42 -8.71
N LEU A 41 -5.98 -10.99 -9.23
CA LEU A 41 -5.43 -9.66 -9.00
C LEU A 41 -6.32 -8.55 -9.57
N ARG A 42 -6.86 -8.73 -10.78
CA ARG A 42 -7.82 -7.77 -11.37
C ARG A 42 -9.09 -7.64 -10.53
N ALA A 43 -9.63 -8.77 -10.08
CA ALA A 43 -10.81 -8.78 -9.21
C ALA A 43 -10.53 -8.08 -7.86
N CYS A 44 -9.39 -8.40 -7.23
CA CYS A 44 -8.96 -7.76 -6.00
C CYS A 44 -8.78 -6.25 -6.18
N ALA A 45 -8.10 -5.82 -7.24
CA ALA A 45 -7.88 -4.42 -7.57
C ALA A 45 -9.21 -3.65 -7.76
N LYS A 46 -10.22 -4.27 -8.39
CA LYS A 46 -11.56 -3.67 -8.56
C LYS A 46 -12.24 -3.40 -7.21
N VAL A 47 -12.10 -4.30 -6.25
CA VAL A 47 -12.65 -4.11 -4.89
C VAL A 47 -11.87 -3.03 -4.15
N LYS A 48 -10.54 -3.09 -4.17
CA LYS A 48 -9.68 -2.11 -3.49
C LYS A 48 -9.80 -0.70 -4.07
N ALA A 49 -9.99 -0.54 -5.37
CA ALA A 49 -10.21 0.77 -5.99
C ALA A 49 -11.42 1.48 -5.36
N ARG A 50 -12.51 0.77 -5.07
CA ARG A 50 -13.71 1.36 -4.45
C ARG A 50 -13.49 1.82 -3.01
N GLN A 51 -12.45 1.32 -2.35
CA GLN A 51 -12.10 1.63 -0.96
C GLN A 51 -11.00 2.70 -0.87
N ALA A 52 -10.27 2.93 -1.96
CA ALA A 52 -9.14 3.87 -2.00
C ALA A 52 -9.63 5.31 -1.83
N LYS A 53 -9.01 6.03 -0.89
CA LYS A 53 -9.29 7.45 -0.65
C LYS A 53 -8.34 8.31 -1.49
N ASN A 54 -7.09 7.87 -1.65
CA ASN A 54 -6.11 8.56 -2.47
C ASN A 54 -6.40 8.38 -3.97
N ARG A 55 -6.51 9.49 -4.69
CA ARG A 55 -6.78 9.51 -6.15
C ARG A 55 -5.73 8.77 -6.98
N ASN A 56 -4.45 8.85 -6.61
CA ASN A 56 -3.38 8.17 -7.34
C ASN A 56 -3.46 6.64 -7.14
N LEU A 57 -3.77 6.21 -5.92
CA LEU A 57 -3.99 4.79 -5.64
C LEU A 57 -5.24 4.27 -6.36
N PHE A 58 -6.34 5.02 -6.31
CA PHE A 58 -7.56 4.72 -7.06
C PHE A 58 -7.30 4.52 -8.57
N ASN A 59 -6.58 5.46 -9.19
CA ASN A 59 -6.24 5.39 -10.61
C ASN A 59 -5.39 4.15 -10.92
N THR A 60 -4.38 3.88 -10.09
CA THR A 60 -3.47 2.73 -10.25
C THR A 60 -4.23 1.40 -10.14
N LEU A 61 -5.14 1.28 -9.17
CA LEU A 61 -5.97 0.08 -9.00
C LEU A 61 -7.01 -0.07 -10.11
N THR A 62 -7.55 1.04 -10.61
CA THR A 62 -8.46 1.03 -11.76
C THR A 62 -7.74 0.54 -13.02
N GLU A 63 -6.53 1.03 -13.29
CA GLU A 63 -5.67 0.55 -14.38
C GLU A 63 -5.35 -0.93 -14.21
N MET A 64 -4.96 -1.34 -13.00
CA MET A 64 -4.68 -2.73 -12.65
C MET A 64 -5.86 -3.65 -12.95
N SER A 65 -7.09 -3.23 -12.63
CA SER A 65 -8.31 -4.03 -12.83
C SER A 65 -8.61 -4.35 -14.29
N ARG A 66 -8.02 -3.61 -15.24
CA ARG A 66 -8.24 -3.76 -16.70
C ARG A 66 -6.99 -4.24 -17.44
N SER A 67 -5.85 -4.32 -16.77
CA SER A 67 -4.56 -4.67 -17.39
C SER A 67 -4.49 -6.15 -17.81
N GLN A 68 -3.77 -6.43 -18.89
CA GLN A 68 -3.33 -7.80 -19.21
C GLN A 68 -2.24 -8.29 -18.24
N PHE A 69 -1.46 -7.37 -17.69
CA PHE A 69 -0.35 -7.61 -16.76
C PHE A 69 -0.59 -6.80 -15.46
N PRO A 70 -1.48 -7.25 -14.57
CA PRO A 70 -1.79 -6.54 -13.34
C PRO A 70 -0.61 -6.43 -12.36
N GLU A 71 0.35 -7.36 -12.43
CA GLU A 71 1.57 -7.38 -11.61
C GLU A 71 2.42 -6.12 -11.80
N THR A 72 2.40 -5.50 -13.00
CA THR A 72 3.09 -4.24 -13.27
C THR A 72 2.62 -3.12 -12.33
N GLN A 73 1.34 -3.09 -11.99
CA GLN A 73 0.79 -2.08 -11.10
C GLN A 73 1.18 -2.35 -9.64
N MET A 74 1.33 -3.62 -9.24
CA MET A 74 1.91 -3.95 -7.93
C MET A 74 3.33 -3.40 -7.80
N THR A 75 4.16 -3.56 -8.83
CA THR A 75 5.52 -3.00 -8.86
C THR A 75 5.51 -1.47 -8.75
N ARG A 76 4.55 -0.79 -9.39
CA ARG A 76 4.40 0.67 -9.27
C ARG A 76 4.02 1.11 -7.87
N ILE A 77 3.05 0.43 -7.23
CA ILE A 77 2.65 0.71 -5.84
C ILE A 77 3.84 0.48 -4.90
N ARG A 78 4.55 -0.64 -5.04
CA ARG A 78 5.75 -0.93 -4.26
C ARG A 78 6.81 0.16 -4.42
N GLY A 79 7.12 0.55 -5.65
CA GLY A 79 8.09 1.62 -5.90
C GLY A 79 7.65 2.98 -5.33
N CYS A 80 6.35 3.24 -5.18
CA CYS A 80 5.85 4.43 -4.49
C CYS A 80 6.16 4.35 -3.00
N VAL A 81 5.83 3.23 -2.34
CA VAL A 81 6.12 3.00 -0.92
C VAL A 81 7.63 3.09 -0.66
N ASP A 82 8.46 2.47 -1.50
CA ASP A 82 9.93 2.51 -1.36
C ASP A 82 10.47 3.95 -1.46
N ARG A 83 9.91 4.78 -2.35
CA ARG A 83 10.31 6.20 -2.47
C ARG A 83 9.87 7.01 -1.26
N MET A 84 8.65 6.77 -0.75
CA MET A 84 8.16 7.41 0.46
C MET A 84 9.03 7.04 1.66
N GLU A 85 9.35 5.75 1.83
CA GLU A 85 10.20 5.27 2.90
C GLU A 85 11.60 5.89 2.82
N LYS A 86 12.20 5.97 1.63
CA LYS A 86 13.52 6.60 1.44
C LYS A 86 13.51 8.10 1.71
N ALA A 87 12.46 8.81 1.28
CA ALA A 87 12.32 10.24 1.55
C ALA A 87 12.20 10.49 3.06
N LEU A 88 11.28 9.78 3.73
CA LEU A 88 11.08 9.90 5.17
C LEU A 88 12.32 9.49 5.95
N SER A 89 12.97 8.38 5.59
CA SER A 89 14.19 7.92 6.30
C SER A 89 15.32 8.97 6.26
N ARG A 90 15.38 9.81 5.22
CA ARG A 90 16.34 10.92 5.15
C ARG A 90 15.96 12.09 6.06
N GLU A 91 14.67 12.33 6.25
CA GLU A 91 14.16 13.42 7.08
C GLU A 91 14.17 13.05 8.57
N VAL A 92 13.76 11.83 8.92
CA VAL A 92 13.58 11.42 10.32
C VAL A 92 14.80 10.72 10.93
N GLY A 93 15.74 10.24 10.11
CA GLY A 93 16.97 9.59 10.60
C GLY A 93 16.70 8.48 11.63
N ASN A 94 17.33 8.57 12.81
CA ASN A 94 17.17 7.64 13.94
C ASN A 94 16.11 8.08 14.96
N MET A 95 15.10 8.85 14.54
CA MET A 95 14.04 9.29 15.43
C MET A 95 13.30 8.08 16.04
N THR A 96 13.14 8.11 17.37
CA THR A 96 12.31 7.14 18.10
C THR A 96 10.91 7.73 18.21
N LEU A 97 9.92 7.05 17.63
CA LEU A 97 8.52 7.44 17.74
C LEU A 97 7.96 6.97 19.08
N THR A 98 7.27 7.85 19.79
CA THR A 98 6.43 7.47 20.94
C THR A 98 5.00 7.20 20.48
N GLU A 99 4.20 6.51 21.30
CA GLU A 99 2.77 6.29 21.02
C GLU A 99 1.99 7.60 20.87
N ASP A 100 2.39 8.66 21.59
CA ASP A 100 1.77 9.97 21.46
C ASP A 100 2.03 10.59 20.08
N ASN A 101 3.24 10.42 19.53
CA ASN A 101 3.54 10.86 18.15
C ASN A 101 2.72 10.09 17.11
N LEU A 102 2.50 8.79 17.34
CA LEU A 102 1.69 7.98 16.42
C LEU A 102 0.21 8.36 16.47
N ARG A 103 -0.34 8.68 17.65
CA ARG A 103 -1.70 9.20 17.81
C ARG A 103 -1.92 10.51 17.07
N GLU A 104 -0.95 11.41 17.16
CA GLU A 104 -0.98 12.68 16.43
C GLU A 104 -1.01 12.47 14.92
N LEU A 105 -0.18 11.55 14.39
CA LEU A 105 -0.16 11.20 12.96
C LEU A 105 -1.49 10.61 12.47
N ARG A 106 -2.20 9.86 13.33
CA ARG A 106 -3.53 9.30 13.03
C ARG A 106 -4.64 10.35 13.11
N GLY A 107 -4.36 11.55 13.62
CA GLY A 107 -5.38 12.57 13.89
C GLY A 107 -6.24 12.26 15.11
N GLU A 108 -5.73 11.46 16.05
CA GLU A 108 -6.40 11.06 17.31
C GLU A 108 -5.99 11.96 18.49
N ALA A 109 -5.22 13.01 18.25
CA ALA A 109 -4.80 13.96 19.27
C ALA A 109 -5.92 14.97 19.56
N ALA A 110 -6.67 14.67 20.63
CA ALA A 110 -7.68 15.48 21.33
C ALA A 110 -8.90 15.95 20.49
#